data_AF-A0A2K5UBY6-F1
#
_entry.id   AF-A0A2K5UBY6-F1
#
_cell.length_a   1.000
_cell.length_b   1.000
_cell.length_c   1.000
_cell.angle_alpha   90.00
_cell.angle_beta   90.00
_cell.angle_gamma   90.00
#
_symmetry.space_group_name_H-M   'P 1'
#
loop_
_entity.id
_entity.type
_entity.pdbx_description
1 polymer ?
#
loop_
_entity_poly.entity_id
_entity_poly.type
_entity_poly.pdbx_seq_one_letter_code
_entity_poly.pdbx_strand_id
1 'polypeptide(L)'
;MASKPAAGKSGGEKRKRVVLTLKEKIDICTRLEKGESRKALMQEYNVGMSTLYDIRAHKAQLLRFFASSDSNKALEQRRTLHTPKLEHLDRVLYEWFLGKRSEGVPVSGPMLIEKAKDFYEQMQLTEPCVFSGGWLWRFKARHGIKKLDASSEKQAADHQAAEQFCGFFRSLAAEHGLSPEQVYNADETGLFWRCLPNPTPEGGAVPGLKQSKDRLTVLMCANATGSHRLKPLAVGKCSGPRAFKGIQHLPVAYKAQGSAWVDKEIFSDWFHHIFVPSVREHFRTIGLPEDSKAVLLLDSSRAHPQEAELVSSNVFTIFLPASVASLVQPMEQGIWRDFMRNFISPPTPLQGPHARYNMNDAIFSMAHAWNAIPSHVFRRAWRKLWPSVVFAEGSSSEEEVEAEHFQAKPHNTSFAHILELVKEGSSCPGQLRQRQAAGWGVAGREAEGGQPPAATLPAEVVWGSEKTPKADQDGGGDPGEGEEAAWEQAAVAFDAVLRFAERQPCFSAQEVGQLRALRAVFRSQQQVRRWRGALGAVVKVEALQEGPGGCGATAHSPLPCSSTAGDN
;
A
#
# COMPACT_ATOMS: atom_id res chain seq x y z
N MET A 1 52.09 61.79 -3.84
CA MET A 1 51.25 60.73 -3.24
C MET A 1 49.80 61.06 -3.55
N ALA A 2 49.21 60.35 -4.50
CA ALA A 2 47.82 60.54 -4.91
C ALA A 2 46.99 59.35 -4.39
N SER A 3 46.13 59.63 -3.43
CA SER A 3 45.19 58.70 -2.82
C SER A 3 44.07 58.38 -3.81
N LYS A 4 43.90 57.09 -4.14
CA LYS A 4 42.73 56.59 -4.90
C LYS A 4 41.44 56.79 -4.08
N PRO A 5 40.32 57.23 -4.68
CA PRO A 5 39.03 57.26 -4.01
C PRO A 5 38.43 55.85 -3.92
N ALA A 6 37.69 55.63 -2.83
CA ALA A 6 37.01 54.39 -2.50
C ALA A 6 35.90 54.06 -3.52
N ALA A 7 35.88 52.80 -3.97
CA ALA A 7 34.85 52.27 -4.86
C ALA A 7 33.46 52.35 -4.22
N GLY A 8 32.50 52.81 -5.02
CA GLY A 8 31.11 53.02 -4.63
C GLY A 8 30.41 51.74 -4.17
N LYS A 9 29.57 51.90 -3.15
CA LYS A 9 28.61 50.90 -2.67
C LYS A 9 27.64 50.53 -3.80
N SER A 10 27.73 49.30 -4.30
CA SER A 10 26.69 48.69 -5.13
C SER A 10 25.39 48.58 -4.35
N GLY A 11 24.29 49.11 -4.91
CA GLY A 11 22.95 49.05 -4.33
C GLY A 11 22.54 47.61 -4.04
N GLY A 12 22.11 47.33 -2.81
CA GLY A 12 21.72 46.00 -2.38
C GLY A 12 20.49 45.50 -3.13
N GLU A 13 20.61 44.31 -3.70
CA GLU A 13 19.46 43.53 -4.21
C GLU A 13 18.38 43.43 -3.12
N LYS A 14 17.16 43.87 -3.46
CA LYS A 14 16.01 43.76 -2.55
C LYS A 14 15.71 42.27 -2.34
N ARG A 15 15.80 41.81 -1.10
CA ARG A 15 15.44 40.42 -0.74
C ARG A 15 13.99 40.13 -1.17
N LYS A 16 13.78 38.98 -1.82
CA LYS A 16 12.44 38.50 -2.18
C LYS A 16 11.63 38.26 -0.89
N ARG A 17 10.35 38.65 -0.89
CA ARG A 17 9.46 38.46 0.26
C ARG A 17 9.20 36.97 0.48
N VAL A 18 9.67 36.43 1.61
CA VAL A 18 9.39 35.06 2.06
C VAL A 18 8.25 35.09 3.08
N VAL A 19 7.33 34.13 2.99
CA VAL A 19 6.24 33.95 3.97
C VAL A 19 6.47 32.67 4.75
N LEU A 20 6.99 32.80 5.97
CA LEU A 20 7.28 31.67 6.85
C LEU A 20 6.02 31.01 7.39
N THR A 21 6.05 29.69 7.46
CA THR A 21 5.10 28.82 8.16
C THR A 21 5.19 29.02 9.67
N LEU A 22 4.15 28.61 10.39
CA LEU A 22 4.16 28.64 11.86
C LEU A 22 5.21 27.66 12.42
N LYS A 23 5.48 26.55 11.73
CA LYS A 23 6.56 25.61 12.05
C LYS A 23 7.94 26.27 11.98
N GLU A 24 8.25 26.94 10.86
CA GLU A 24 9.52 27.65 10.69
C GLU A 24 9.67 28.77 11.72
N LYS A 25 8.58 29.48 12.05
CA LYS A 25 8.60 30.52 13.10
C LYS A 25 8.91 29.95 14.49
N ILE A 26 8.39 28.77 14.83
CA ILE A 26 8.71 28.10 16.11
C ILE A 26 10.14 27.57 16.09
N ASP A 27 10.59 26.96 14.99
CA ASP A 27 11.97 26.50 14.86
C ASP A 27 12.97 27.65 15.06
N ILE A 28 12.71 28.80 14.42
CA ILE A 28 13.47 30.04 14.64
C ILE A 28 13.50 30.41 16.13
N CYS A 29 12.36 30.40 16.83
CA CYS A 29 12.31 30.69 18.27
C CYS A 29 13.15 29.71 19.09
N THR A 30 13.03 28.41 18.83
CA THR A 30 13.78 27.36 19.53
C THR A 30 15.28 27.48 19.30
N ARG A 31 15.70 27.75 18.06
CA ARG A 31 17.12 27.92 17.71
C ARG A 31 17.72 29.22 18.25
N LEU A 32 16.93 30.29 18.30
CA LEU A 32 17.31 31.53 18.99
C LEU A 32 17.51 31.35 20.49
N GLU A 33 16.79 30.42 21.13
CA GLU A 33 16.94 30.09 22.55
C GLU A 33 18.13 29.18 22.83
N LYS A 34 18.45 28.28 21.89
CA LYS A 34 19.68 27.49 21.89
C LYS A 34 20.96 28.32 21.64
N GLY A 35 20.82 29.64 21.45
CA GLY A 35 21.95 30.56 21.31
C GLY A 35 22.51 30.66 19.90
N GLU A 36 21.80 30.16 18.88
CA GLU A 36 22.28 30.24 17.50
C GLU A 36 22.39 31.69 16.99
N SER A 37 23.33 31.89 16.05
CA SER A 37 23.57 33.20 15.47
C SER A 37 22.39 33.68 14.64
N ARG A 38 21.85 34.87 14.99
CA ARG A 38 20.80 35.55 14.22
C ARG A 38 21.18 35.73 12.76
N LYS A 39 22.46 35.96 12.46
CA LYS A 39 22.97 36.15 11.09
C LYS A 39 22.88 34.86 10.27
N ALA A 40 23.09 33.69 10.90
CA ALA A 40 22.93 32.39 10.26
C ALA A 40 21.44 32.11 9.96
N LEU A 41 20.55 32.35 10.93
CA LEU A 41 19.10 32.17 10.74
C LEU A 41 18.52 33.09 9.66
N MET A 42 19.02 34.32 9.53
CA MET A 42 18.63 35.21 8.44
C MET A 42 18.98 34.66 7.06
N GLN A 43 20.16 34.05 6.92
CA GLN A 43 20.63 33.48 5.66
C GLN A 43 19.86 32.21 5.32
N GLU A 44 19.65 31.33 6.30
CA GLU A 44 18.96 30.06 6.13
C GLU A 44 17.48 30.24 5.80
N TYR A 45 16.77 31.08 6.56
CA TYR A 45 15.34 31.34 6.35
C TYR A 45 15.06 32.47 5.36
N ASN A 46 16.10 33.12 4.84
CA ASN A 46 16.02 34.27 3.95
C ASN A 46 15.08 35.38 4.47
N VAL A 47 15.25 35.75 5.74
CA VAL A 47 14.44 36.77 6.43
C VAL A 47 15.27 37.95 6.94
N GLY A 48 14.60 39.08 7.16
CA GLY A 48 15.22 40.28 7.75
C GLY A 48 15.44 40.17 9.26
N MET A 49 16.37 40.98 9.79
CA MET A 49 16.60 41.08 11.24
C MET A 49 15.31 41.46 11.98
N SER A 50 14.54 42.42 11.45
CA SER A 50 13.25 42.83 12.03
C SER A 50 12.28 41.66 12.15
N THR A 51 12.18 40.82 11.12
CA THR A 51 11.32 39.64 11.13
C THR A 51 11.70 38.64 12.22
N LEU A 52 13.00 38.45 12.51
CA LEU A 52 13.43 37.59 13.61
C LEU A 52 13.04 38.17 14.97
N TYR A 53 13.12 39.49 15.15
CA TYR A 53 12.66 40.15 16.37
C TYR A 53 11.15 40.02 16.55
N ASP A 54 10.36 40.24 15.50
CA ASP A 54 8.90 40.10 15.54
C ASP A 54 8.47 38.66 15.85
N ILE A 55 9.12 37.67 15.24
CA ILE A 55 8.87 36.24 15.51
C ILE A 55 9.15 35.91 16.98
N ARG A 56 10.28 36.38 17.51
CA ARG A 56 10.64 36.19 18.92
C ARG A 56 9.65 36.87 19.86
N ALA A 57 9.20 38.08 19.53
CA ALA A 57 8.21 38.80 20.33
C ALA A 57 6.86 38.07 20.37
N HIS A 58 6.45 37.45 19.26
CA HIS A 58 5.20 36.69 19.16
C HIS A 58 5.32 35.21 19.61
N LYS A 59 6.44 34.79 20.22
CA LYS A 59 6.67 33.39 20.64
C LYS A 59 5.53 32.85 21.51
N ALA A 60 5.13 33.59 22.54
CA ALA A 60 4.08 33.15 23.47
C ALA A 60 2.74 32.93 22.76
N GLN A 61 2.41 33.80 21.81
CA GLN A 61 1.19 33.68 21.00
C GLN A 61 1.27 32.48 20.05
N LEU A 62 2.43 32.21 19.44
CA LEU A 62 2.65 31.03 18.61
C LEU A 62 2.48 29.75 19.43
N LEU A 63 3.10 29.67 20.60
CA LEU A 63 3.00 28.50 21.50
C LEU A 63 1.57 28.27 22.00
N ARG A 64 0.88 29.32 22.44
CA ARG A 64 -0.52 29.24 22.88
C ARG A 64 -1.43 28.73 21.76
N PHE A 65 -1.21 29.20 20.53
CA PHE A 65 -1.97 28.77 19.35
C PHE A 65 -1.71 27.30 18.99
N PHE A 66 -0.47 26.83 19.15
CA PHE A 66 -0.13 25.41 18.97
C PHE A 66 -0.76 24.54 20.06
N ALA A 67 -0.71 24.97 21.32
CA ALA A 67 -1.29 24.22 22.43
C ALA A 67 -2.82 24.10 22.35
N SER A 68 -3.50 25.04 21.68
CA SER A 68 -4.96 25.06 21.53
C SER A 68 -5.48 24.42 20.23
N SER A 69 -4.63 23.74 19.45
CA SER A 69 -4.99 23.22 18.12
C SER A 69 -4.90 21.69 18.06
N ASP A 70 -5.97 21.02 17.63
CA ASP A 70 -6.09 19.55 17.68
C ASP A 70 -5.40 18.78 16.53
N SER A 71 -4.87 19.46 15.49
CA SER A 71 -4.31 18.81 14.28
C SER A 71 -2.90 19.29 13.93
N ASN A 72 -1.90 18.43 14.15
CA ASN A 72 -0.48 18.72 13.91
C ASN A 72 -0.14 18.95 12.42
N LYS A 73 -0.69 18.15 11.49
CA LYS A 73 -0.33 18.24 10.06
C LYS A 73 -0.79 19.53 9.38
N ALA A 74 -1.91 20.11 9.79
CA ALA A 74 -2.42 21.37 9.23
C ALA A 74 -1.61 22.59 9.74
N LEU A 75 -1.07 22.52 10.96
CA LEU A 75 -0.25 23.58 11.57
C LEU A 75 1.12 23.72 10.90
N GLU A 76 1.69 22.62 10.38
CA GLU A 76 3.01 22.63 9.74
C GLU A 76 3.07 23.54 8.50
N GLN A 77 1.98 23.60 7.72
CA GLN A 77 1.93 24.35 6.47
C GLN A 77 1.26 25.73 6.61
N ARG A 78 0.64 25.99 7.78
CA ARG A 78 -0.06 27.25 8.04
C ARG A 78 0.94 28.39 8.17
N ARG A 79 0.61 29.56 7.64
CA ARG A 79 1.48 30.76 7.66
C ARG A 79 0.94 31.91 8.53
N THR A 80 -0.36 31.87 8.86
CA THR A 80 -1.11 32.93 9.53
C THR A 80 -1.75 32.45 10.83
N LEU A 81 -1.73 33.31 11.86
CA LEU A 81 -2.44 33.11 13.14
C LEU A 81 -3.92 33.50 13.08
N HIS A 82 -4.44 33.88 11.90
CA HIS A 82 -5.82 34.33 11.76
C HIS A 82 -6.80 33.21 12.10
N THR A 83 -7.66 33.43 13.09
CA THR A 83 -8.77 32.55 13.42
C THR A 83 -10.00 32.87 12.56
N PRO A 84 -10.90 31.89 12.34
CA PRO A 84 -12.19 32.16 11.71
C PRO A 84 -13.00 33.13 12.57
N LYS A 85 -13.86 33.93 11.94
CA LYS A 85 -14.77 34.83 12.67
C LYS A 85 -15.70 34.05 13.61
N LEU A 86 -16.19 32.90 13.13
CA LEU A 86 -17.07 31.99 13.88
C LEU A 86 -16.28 30.77 14.38
N GLU A 87 -15.48 30.93 15.43
CA GLU A 87 -14.62 29.87 15.95
C GLU A 87 -15.38 28.63 16.43
N HIS A 88 -16.52 28.82 17.08
CA HIS A 88 -17.30 27.71 17.61
C HIS A 88 -17.94 26.86 16.51
N LEU A 89 -18.58 27.51 15.52
CA LEU A 89 -19.12 26.85 14.33
C LEU A 89 -18.03 26.07 13.59
N ASP A 90 -16.86 26.68 13.44
CA ASP A 90 -15.74 26.08 12.73
C ASP A 90 -15.23 24.79 13.40
N ARG A 91 -15.18 24.76 14.73
CA ARG A 91 -14.77 23.60 15.51
C ARG A 91 -15.79 22.47 15.41
N VAL A 92 -17.06 22.75 15.68
CA VAL A 92 -18.12 21.74 15.66
C VAL A 92 -18.32 21.15 14.26
N LEU A 93 -18.19 21.97 13.21
CA LEU A 93 -18.21 21.48 11.84
C LEU A 93 -17.03 20.56 11.54
N TYR A 94 -15.85 20.84 12.08
CA TYR A 94 -14.68 19.99 11.92
C TYR A 94 -14.81 18.68 12.69
N GLU A 95 -15.30 18.70 13.93
CA GLU A 95 -15.61 17.49 14.71
C GLU A 95 -16.63 16.60 14.00
N TRP A 96 -17.70 17.19 13.47
CA TRP A 96 -18.68 16.46 12.65
C TRP A 96 -18.04 15.85 11.41
N PHE A 97 -17.16 16.60 10.73
CA PHE A 97 -16.43 16.10 9.57
C PHE A 97 -15.53 14.91 9.93
N LEU A 98 -14.84 14.94 11.08
CA LEU A 98 -14.04 13.83 11.59
C LEU A 98 -14.91 12.62 11.95
N GLY A 99 -16.06 12.82 12.58
CA GLY A 99 -17.00 11.73 12.87
C GLY A 99 -17.49 11.03 11.60
N LYS A 100 -17.91 11.79 10.59
CA LYS A 100 -18.32 11.22 9.30
C LYS A 100 -17.19 10.52 8.56
N ARG A 101 -15.95 11.00 8.73
CA ARG A 101 -14.75 10.33 8.22
C ARG A 101 -14.51 8.98 8.89
N SER A 102 -14.61 8.89 10.22
CA SER A 102 -14.41 7.62 10.95
C SER A 102 -15.45 6.56 10.59
N GLU A 103 -16.63 6.97 10.13
CA GLU A 103 -17.68 6.08 9.61
C GLU A 103 -17.44 5.65 8.14
N GLY A 104 -16.38 6.13 7.48
CA GLY A 104 -16.08 5.84 6.08
C GLY A 104 -16.95 6.60 5.06
N VAL A 105 -17.72 7.61 5.49
CA VAL A 105 -18.62 8.37 4.62
C VAL A 105 -17.85 9.47 3.88
N PRO A 106 -17.85 9.50 2.53
CA PRO A 106 -17.18 10.56 1.79
C PRO A 106 -17.93 11.88 1.93
N VAL A 107 -17.31 12.87 2.60
CA VAL A 107 -17.89 14.21 2.78
C VAL A 107 -17.47 15.15 1.64
N SER A 108 -18.44 15.60 0.84
CA SER A 108 -18.21 16.53 -0.26
C SER A 108 -18.17 18.01 0.20
N GLY A 109 -17.68 18.89 -0.67
CA GLY A 109 -17.68 20.34 -0.42
C GLY A 109 -19.09 20.93 -0.18
N PRO A 110 -20.09 20.63 -1.02
CA PRO A 110 -21.48 21.03 -0.78
C PRO A 110 -22.03 20.51 0.55
N MET A 111 -21.74 19.27 0.95
CA MET A 111 -22.18 18.72 2.24
C MET A 111 -21.63 19.51 3.43
N LEU A 112 -20.37 19.96 3.37
CA LEU A 112 -19.79 20.82 4.39
C LEU A 112 -20.49 22.19 4.46
N ILE A 113 -20.89 22.75 3.32
CA ILE A 113 -21.60 24.04 3.28
C ILE A 113 -22.99 23.90 3.90
N GLU A 114 -23.76 22.88 3.50
CA GLU A 114 -25.10 22.66 4.05
C GLU A 114 -25.03 22.38 5.54
N LYS A 115 -24.10 21.52 5.98
CA LYS A 115 -23.94 21.26 7.42
C LYS A 115 -23.51 22.49 8.22
N ALA A 116 -22.72 23.37 7.62
CA ALA A 116 -22.33 24.62 8.26
C ALA A 116 -23.52 25.57 8.45
N LYS A 117 -24.45 25.61 7.49
CA LYS A 117 -25.70 26.37 7.62
C LYS A 117 -26.59 25.80 8.71
N ASP A 118 -26.76 24.47 8.74
CA ASP A 118 -27.52 23.79 9.79
C ASP A 118 -27.00 24.15 11.18
N PHE A 119 -25.68 24.06 11.38
CA PHE A 119 -25.08 24.40 12.67
C PHE A 119 -25.16 25.89 12.98
N TYR A 120 -25.07 26.76 11.96
CA TYR A 120 -25.22 28.19 12.15
C TYR A 120 -26.63 28.54 12.67
N GLU A 121 -27.66 27.91 12.13
CA GLU A 121 -29.05 28.05 12.59
C GLU A 121 -29.26 27.45 13.99
N GLN A 122 -28.76 26.23 14.23
CA GLN A 122 -28.89 25.53 15.52
C GLN A 122 -28.19 26.28 16.66
N MET A 123 -27.06 26.92 16.38
CA MET A 123 -26.31 27.72 17.35
C MET A 123 -26.85 29.15 17.49
N GLN A 124 -27.91 29.52 16.76
CA GLN A 124 -28.55 30.84 16.80
C GLN A 124 -27.55 31.99 16.59
N LEU A 125 -26.59 31.80 15.68
CA LEU A 125 -25.57 32.79 15.40
C LEU A 125 -26.17 33.96 14.60
N THR A 126 -25.89 35.18 15.04
CA THR A 126 -26.42 36.42 14.45
C THR A 126 -25.40 37.19 13.61
N GLU A 127 -24.13 36.79 13.68
CA GLU A 127 -23.04 37.44 12.95
C GLU A 127 -23.10 37.12 11.45
N PRO A 128 -23.10 38.14 10.56
CA PRO A 128 -23.26 37.93 9.13
C PRO A 128 -22.15 37.03 8.55
N CYS A 129 -22.54 35.84 8.08
CA CYS A 129 -21.65 34.85 7.48
C CYS A 129 -22.15 34.43 6.10
N VAL A 130 -21.26 34.45 5.11
CA VAL A 130 -21.54 33.96 3.75
C VAL A 130 -20.79 32.66 3.52
N PHE A 131 -21.52 31.55 3.48
CA PHE A 131 -21.00 30.20 3.17
C PHE A 131 -20.68 30.02 1.68
N SER A 132 -19.81 30.89 1.16
CA SER A 132 -19.36 30.88 -0.22
C SER A 132 -18.31 29.79 -0.50
N GLY A 133 -17.99 29.57 -1.77
CA GLY A 133 -16.84 28.74 -2.16
C GLY A 133 -15.51 29.22 -1.56
N GLY A 134 -15.35 30.54 -1.37
CA GLY A 134 -14.18 31.12 -0.70
C GLY A 134 -14.13 30.79 0.81
N TRP A 135 -15.28 30.79 1.48
CA TRP A 135 -15.38 30.34 2.88
C TRP A 135 -15.00 28.85 3.00
N LEU A 136 -15.54 28.01 2.12
CA LEU A 136 -15.25 26.58 2.12
C LEU A 136 -13.76 26.30 1.86
N TRP A 137 -13.16 27.02 0.92
CA TRP A 137 -11.72 26.90 0.64
C TRP A 137 -10.89 27.24 1.88
N ARG A 138 -11.24 28.30 2.60
CA ARG A 138 -10.56 28.70 3.85
C ARG A 138 -10.78 27.71 4.99
N PHE A 139 -11.98 27.13 5.11
CA PHE A 139 -12.28 26.07 6.08
C PHE A 139 -11.37 24.85 5.83
N LYS A 140 -11.38 24.36 4.59
CA LYS A 140 -10.53 23.23 4.17
C LYS A 140 -9.06 23.50 4.39
N ALA A 141 -8.58 24.69 4.02
CA ALA A 141 -7.18 25.07 4.20
C ALA A 141 -6.77 25.13 5.68
N ARG A 142 -7.63 25.62 6.57
CA ARG A 142 -7.34 25.71 8.01
C ARG A 142 -7.27 24.35 8.69
N HIS A 143 -8.11 23.41 8.25
CA HIS A 143 -8.19 22.05 8.80
C HIS A 143 -7.37 21.03 8.02
N GLY A 144 -6.56 21.47 7.05
CA GLY A 144 -5.71 20.61 6.24
C GLY A 144 -6.47 19.64 5.32
N ILE A 145 -7.76 19.88 5.08
CA ILE A 145 -8.64 19.01 4.27
C ILE A 145 -8.30 19.18 2.78
N LYS A 146 -7.51 18.26 2.23
CA LYS A 146 -7.22 18.19 0.80
C LYS A 146 -8.24 17.32 0.09
N LYS A 147 -8.41 17.56 -1.23
CA LYS A 147 -9.29 16.79 -2.13
C LYS A 147 -8.95 15.29 -2.19
N LEU A 148 -7.81 14.89 -1.62
CA LEU A 148 -7.23 13.55 -1.59
C LEU A 148 -7.34 12.83 -0.23
N ASP A 149 -7.84 13.44 0.84
CA ASP A 149 -7.63 12.83 2.18
C ASP A 149 -8.54 11.66 2.51
N ALA A 150 -9.65 11.44 1.79
CA ALA A 150 -10.37 10.15 1.84
C ALA A 150 -9.54 9.01 1.23
N SER A 151 -8.51 9.35 0.45
CA SER A 151 -7.56 8.42 -0.15
C SER A 151 -6.35 8.17 0.75
N SER A 152 -6.04 9.01 1.76
CA SER A 152 -4.78 8.85 2.52
C SER A 152 -4.79 7.68 3.50
N GLU A 153 -5.92 7.43 4.17
CA GLU A 153 -6.06 6.28 5.07
C GLU A 153 -6.20 4.98 4.28
N LYS A 154 -6.98 5.01 3.19
CA LYS A 154 -7.05 3.89 2.25
C LYS A 154 -5.68 3.60 1.63
N GLN A 155 -4.94 4.62 1.19
CA GLN A 155 -3.57 4.44 0.68
C GLN A 155 -2.63 3.91 1.75
N ALA A 156 -2.74 4.36 3.00
CA ALA A 156 -1.94 3.82 4.10
C ALA A 156 -2.26 2.34 4.36
N ALA A 157 -3.54 1.97 4.39
CA ALA A 157 -3.99 0.59 4.50
C ALA A 157 -3.54 -0.27 3.30
N ASP A 158 -3.65 0.26 2.08
CA ASP A 158 -3.20 -0.40 0.85
C ASP A 158 -1.67 -0.60 0.86
N HIS A 159 -0.90 0.37 1.36
CA HIS A 159 0.56 0.25 1.52
C HIS A 159 0.93 -0.79 2.59
N GLN A 160 0.24 -0.81 3.73
CA GLN A 160 0.44 -1.84 4.75
C GLN A 160 0.10 -3.23 4.22
N ALA A 161 -1.01 -3.38 3.50
CA ALA A 161 -1.39 -4.63 2.85
C ALA A 161 -0.35 -5.05 1.79
N ALA A 162 0.22 -4.09 1.06
CA ALA A 162 1.27 -4.35 0.08
C ALA A 162 2.56 -4.85 0.77
N GLU A 163 2.98 -4.22 1.87
CA GLU A 163 4.13 -4.67 2.65
C GLU A 163 3.93 -6.08 3.22
N GLN A 164 2.74 -6.37 3.77
CA GLN A 164 2.38 -7.70 4.25
C GLN A 164 2.44 -8.75 3.14
N PHE A 165 1.87 -8.45 1.97
CA PHE A 165 1.91 -9.36 0.83
C PHE A 165 3.33 -9.58 0.33
N CYS A 166 4.15 -8.53 0.26
CA CYS A 166 5.56 -8.66 -0.10
C CYS A 166 6.32 -9.53 0.90
N GLY A 167 6.06 -9.38 2.20
CA GLY A 167 6.62 -10.23 3.25
C GLY A 167 6.21 -11.69 3.07
N PHE A 168 4.92 -11.96 2.89
CA PHE A 168 4.38 -13.28 2.60
C PHE A 168 5.03 -13.91 1.36
N PHE A 169 5.10 -13.18 0.25
CA PHE A 169 5.65 -13.68 -1.01
C PHE A 169 7.14 -14.02 -0.88
N ARG A 170 7.92 -13.20 -0.17
CA ARG A 170 9.34 -13.47 0.08
C ARG A 170 9.53 -14.71 0.95
N SER A 171 8.71 -14.90 1.98
CA SER A 171 8.75 -16.12 2.80
C SER A 171 8.42 -17.36 1.97
N LEU A 172 7.38 -17.29 1.13
CA LEU A 172 7.00 -18.37 0.23
C LEU A 172 8.11 -18.71 -0.79
N ALA A 173 8.75 -17.68 -1.36
CA ALA A 173 9.88 -17.86 -2.26
C ALA A 173 11.07 -18.53 -1.57
N ALA A 174 11.39 -18.13 -0.33
CA ALA A 174 12.47 -18.72 0.45
C ALA A 174 12.16 -20.17 0.87
N GLU A 175 10.95 -20.43 1.39
CA GLU A 175 10.50 -21.76 1.86
C GLU A 175 10.54 -22.80 0.74
N HIS A 176 10.22 -22.41 -0.49
CA HIS A 176 10.23 -23.30 -1.65
C HIS A 176 11.47 -23.17 -2.54
N GLY A 177 12.48 -22.39 -2.12
CA GLY A 177 13.70 -22.20 -2.90
C GLY A 177 13.46 -21.67 -4.31
N LEU A 178 12.42 -20.83 -4.50
CA LEU A 178 12.05 -20.33 -5.81
C LEU A 178 13.14 -19.37 -6.33
N SER A 179 13.59 -19.62 -7.56
CA SER A 179 14.43 -18.70 -8.31
C SER A 179 13.59 -17.70 -9.12
N PRO A 180 14.16 -16.55 -9.52
CA PRO A 180 13.51 -15.61 -10.43
C PRO A 180 13.08 -16.21 -11.77
N GLU A 181 13.68 -17.32 -12.20
CA GLU A 181 13.29 -18.06 -13.41
C GLU A 181 11.93 -18.76 -13.27
N GLN A 182 11.52 -19.07 -12.04
CA GLN A 182 10.33 -19.87 -11.73
C GLN A 182 9.07 -19.04 -11.43
N VAL A 183 9.21 -17.72 -11.29
CA VAL A 183 8.11 -16.83 -10.91
C VAL A 183 7.69 -15.97 -12.09
N TYR A 184 6.42 -16.04 -12.44
CA TYR A 184 5.79 -15.33 -13.55
C TYR A 184 4.76 -14.34 -13.04
N ASN A 185 4.55 -13.27 -13.79
CA ASN A 185 3.40 -12.39 -13.63
C ASN A 185 2.73 -12.20 -14.98
N ALA A 186 1.40 -12.22 -14.98
CA ALA A 186 0.60 -11.91 -16.16
C ALA A 186 -0.41 -10.80 -15.88
N ASP A 187 -0.79 -10.09 -16.93
CA ASP A 187 -1.78 -9.01 -16.86
C ASP A 187 -2.44 -8.75 -18.22
N GLU A 188 -3.72 -8.39 -18.19
CA GLU A 188 -4.49 -8.01 -19.38
C GLU A 188 -4.56 -6.50 -19.57
N THR A 189 -4.46 -6.08 -20.82
CA THR A 189 -4.59 -4.67 -21.17
C THR A 189 -5.36 -4.43 -22.46
N GLY A 190 -6.09 -3.32 -22.51
CA GLY A 190 -6.85 -2.89 -23.68
C GLY A 190 -5.99 -2.06 -24.64
N LEU A 191 -5.88 -2.51 -25.88
CA LEU A 191 -5.13 -1.84 -26.95
C LEU A 191 -6.08 -1.25 -28.01
N PHE A 192 -6.17 0.08 -28.04
CA PHE A 192 -6.91 0.83 -29.06
C PHE A 192 -6.01 1.18 -30.24
N TRP A 193 -5.72 0.19 -31.06
CA TRP A 193 -4.68 0.25 -32.10
C TRP A 193 -5.00 1.22 -33.26
N ARG A 194 -6.26 1.65 -33.43
CA ARG A 194 -6.64 2.68 -34.41
C ARG A 194 -6.57 4.12 -33.87
N CYS A 195 -6.26 4.29 -32.59
CA CYS A 195 -6.09 5.60 -31.96
C CYS A 195 -4.62 6.05 -31.93
N LEU A 196 -3.73 5.37 -32.66
CA LEU A 196 -2.34 5.77 -32.78
C LEU A 196 -2.23 7.12 -33.51
N PRO A 197 -1.32 8.02 -33.08
CA PRO A 197 -1.12 9.29 -33.78
C PRO A 197 -0.69 8.99 -35.22
N ASN A 198 -1.48 9.39 -36.21
CA ASN A 198 -1.03 9.35 -37.60
C ASN A 198 0.10 10.38 -37.74
N PRO A 199 1.25 10.04 -38.34
CA PRO A 199 2.18 11.04 -38.85
C PRO A 199 1.51 11.66 -40.08
N THR A 200 0.69 12.69 -39.90
CA THR A 200 0.37 13.58 -41.02
C THR A 200 1.58 14.49 -41.21
N PRO A 201 2.29 14.41 -42.35
CA PRO A 201 3.17 15.50 -42.73
C PRO A 201 2.27 16.70 -42.97
N GLU A 202 2.55 17.79 -42.25
CA GLU A 202 1.83 19.06 -42.28
C GLU A 202 0.60 19.14 -41.35
N GLY A 203 0.66 20.12 -40.46
CA GLY A 203 -0.27 20.33 -39.36
C GLY A 203 -1.68 20.66 -39.83
N GLY A 204 -2.63 19.82 -39.42
CA GLY A 204 -4.04 20.12 -39.51
C GLY A 204 -4.84 19.05 -38.78
N ALA A 205 -5.21 19.32 -37.52
CA ALA A 205 -6.21 18.51 -36.86
C ALA A 205 -7.56 18.74 -37.59
N VAL A 206 -7.97 17.79 -38.42
CA VAL A 206 -9.30 17.81 -39.05
C VAL A 206 -10.34 17.55 -37.96
N PRO A 207 -11.22 18.50 -37.61
CA PRO A 207 -12.25 18.28 -36.62
C PRO A 207 -13.32 17.34 -37.20
N GLY A 208 -13.53 16.18 -36.59
CA GLY A 208 -14.72 15.35 -36.85
C GLY A 208 -14.50 13.90 -37.25
N LEU A 209 -13.26 13.41 -37.42
CA LEU A 209 -13.06 11.98 -37.67
C LEU A 209 -13.22 11.19 -36.37
N LYS A 210 -14.40 10.58 -36.18
CA LYS A 210 -14.72 9.66 -35.08
C LYS A 210 -13.71 8.51 -35.15
N GLN A 211 -12.64 8.57 -34.35
CA GLN A 211 -11.62 7.51 -34.31
C GLN A 211 -12.33 6.18 -33.99
N SER A 212 -12.09 5.18 -34.83
CA SER A 212 -12.67 3.85 -34.64
C SER A 212 -12.17 3.29 -33.30
N LYS A 213 -13.11 2.94 -32.40
CA LYS A 213 -12.83 2.33 -31.09
C LYS A 213 -12.55 0.82 -31.21
N ASP A 214 -11.82 0.42 -32.25
CA ASP A 214 -11.42 -0.97 -32.41
C ASP A 214 -10.39 -1.31 -31.33
N ARG A 215 -10.78 -2.24 -30.46
CA ARG A 215 -10.02 -2.67 -29.30
C ARG A 215 -9.60 -4.13 -29.47
N LEU A 216 -8.35 -4.40 -29.15
CA LEU A 216 -7.86 -5.74 -28.80
C LEU A 216 -7.62 -5.76 -27.30
N THR A 217 -7.91 -6.87 -26.63
CA THR A 217 -7.36 -7.10 -25.29
C THR A 217 -6.14 -8.01 -25.44
N VAL A 218 -5.06 -7.67 -24.77
CA VAL A 218 -3.77 -8.36 -24.85
C VAL A 218 -3.41 -8.86 -23.48
N LEU A 219 -3.18 -10.17 -23.36
CA LEU A 219 -2.63 -10.80 -22.17
C LEU A 219 -1.15 -11.06 -22.40
N MET A 220 -0.31 -10.51 -21.52
CA MET A 220 1.15 -10.65 -21.55
C MET A 220 1.61 -11.35 -20.27
N CYS A 221 2.63 -12.20 -20.40
CA CYS A 221 3.18 -12.96 -19.27
C CYS A 221 4.68 -13.19 -19.46
N ALA A 222 5.47 -12.95 -18.40
CA ALA A 222 6.91 -13.19 -18.39
C ALA A 222 7.38 -13.57 -16.98
N ASN A 223 8.54 -14.26 -16.92
CA ASN A 223 9.20 -14.55 -15.66
C ASN A 223 9.92 -13.33 -15.07
N ALA A 224 10.42 -13.47 -13.84
CA ALA A 224 10.99 -12.35 -13.11
C ALA A 224 12.32 -11.84 -13.67
N THR A 225 13.09 -12.71 -14.34
CA THR A 225 14.31 -12.32 -15.04
C THR A 225 14.04 -11.67 -16.41
N GLY A 226 12.87 -11.93 -17.00
CA GLY A 226 12.55 -11.55 -18.36
C GLY A 226 13.23 -12.40 -19.44
N SER A 227 13.88 -13.50 -19.03
CA SER A 227 14.53 -14.48 -19.93
C SER A 227 13.49 -15.31 -20.69
N HIS A 228 12.35 -15.60 -20.07
CA HIS A 228 11.23 -16.29 -20.68
C HIS A 228 10.01 -15.39 -20.72
N ARG A 229 9.56 -15.12 -21.95
CA ARG A 229 8.38 -14.32 -22.25
C ARG A 229 7.45 -15.16 -23.08
N LEU A 230 6.21 -15.27 -22.63
CA LEU A 230 5.24 -16.05 -23.36
C LEU A 230 4.81 -15.30 -24.61
N LYS A 231 4.43 -16.09 -25.63
CA LYS A 231 3.70 -15.58 -26.79
C LYS A 231 2.44 -14.87 -26.28
N PRO A 232 2.24 -13.56 -26.58
CA PRO A 232 1.06 -12.83 -26.12
C PRO A 232 -0.22 -13.47 -26.64
N LEU A 233 -1.30 -13.33 -25.86
CA LEU A 233 -2.66 -13.68 -26.30
C LEU A 233 -3.41 -12.40 -26.67
N ALA A 234 -3.88 -12.32 -27.90
CA ALA A 234 -4.75 -11.25 -28.38
C ALA A 234 -6.20 -11.73 -28.47
N VAL A 235 -7.11 -10.97 -27.88
CA VAL A 235 -8.55 -11.20 -27.95
C VAL A 235 -9.22 -10.07 -28.74
N GLY A 236 -9.80 -10.44 -29.88
CA GLY A 236 -10.56 -9.53 -30.75
C GLY A 236 -12.04 -9.89 -30.81
N LYS A 237 -12.84 -9.06 -31.50
CA LYS A 237 -14.30 -9.27 -31.60
C LYS A 237 -14.72 -10.41 -32.52
N CYS A 238 -13.96 -10.65 -33.58
CA CYS A 238 -14.36 -11.55 -34.67
C CYS A 238 -13.46 -12.77 -34.70
N SER A 239 -14.06 -13.95 -34.89
CA SER A 239 -13.35 -15.16 -35.28
C SER A 239 -12.88 -15.02 -36.73
N GLY A 240 -11.57 -15.17 -36.97
CA GLY A 240 -10.99 -15.03 -38.31
C GLY A 240 -11.24 -13.69 -39.00
N PRO A 241 -10.70 -12.56 -38.48
CA PRO A 241 -10.66 -11.29 -39.20
C PRO A 241 -10.19 -11.47 -40.64
N ARG A 242 -10.83 -10.81 -41.62
CA ARG A 242 -10.40 -10.83 -43.03
C ARG A 242 -8.92 -10.52 -43.21
N ALA A 243 -8.35 -9.73 -42.29
CA ALA A 243 -6.93 -9.39 -42.24
C ALA A 243 -5.99 -10.59 -42.05
N PHE A 244 -6.46 -11.74 -41.56
CA PHE A 244 -5.65 -12.94 -41.36
C PHE A 244 -5.70 -13.93 -42.52
N LYS A 245 -6.47 -13.63 -43.57
CA LYS A 245 -6.60 -14.52 -44.72
C LYS A 245 -5.23 -14.73 -45.38
N GLY A 246 -4.75 -15.97 -45.39
CA GLY A 246 -3.46 -16.35 -45.99
C GLY A 246 -2.26 -16.37 -45.02
N ILE A 247 -2.46 -16.07 -43.73
CA ILE A 247 -1.40 -16.15 -42.71
C ILE A 247 -1.44 -17.53 -42.04
N GLN A 248 -0.36 -18.28 -42.14
CA GLN A 248 -0.27 -19.63 -41.54
C GLN A 248 0.09 -19.59 -40.06
N HIS A 249 0.96 -18.66 -39.65
CA HIS A 249 1.42 -18.54 -38.27
C HIS A 249 1.33 -17.08 -37.81
N LEU A 250 0.49 -16.84 -36.81
CA LEU A 250 0.45 -15.55 -36.14
C LEU A 250 1.56 -15.47 -35.07
N PRO A 251 2.18 -14.29 -34.90
CA PRO A 251 3.21 -14.09 -33.88
C PRO A 251 2.61 -14.08 -32.45
N VAL A 252 1.29 -14.13 -32.33
CA VAL A 252 0.52 -14.15 -31.08
C VAL A 252 -0.52 -15.26 -31.12
N ALA A 253 -0.95 -15.74 -29.95
CA ALA A 253 -2.17 -16.53 -29.86
C ALA A 253 -3.37 -15.60 -30.10
N TYR A 254 -4.37 -16.03 -30.87
CA TYR A 254 -5.55 -15.21 -31.13
C TYR A 254 -6.83 -15.95 -30.73
N LYS A 255 -7.68 -15.28 -29.95
CA LYS A 255 -9.03 -15.73 -29.61
C LYS A 255 -10.04 -14.66 -29.97
N ALA A 256 -11.27 -15.09 -30.20
CA ALA A 256 -12.37 -14.20 -30.53
C ALA A 256 -13.44 -14.24 -29.45
N GLN A 257 -13.87 -13.07 -29.01
CA GLN A 257 -14.87 -12.88 -27.98
C GLN A 257 -15.66 -11.62 -28.32
N GLY A 258 -17.00 -11.66 -28.31
CA GLY A 258 -17.83 -10.61 -28.90
C GLY A 258 -17.62 -9.18 -28.33
N SER A 259 -17.16 -9.10 -27.09
CA SER A 259 -16.81 -7.85 -26.41
C SER A 259 -15.30 -7.51 -26.43
N ALA A 260 -14.48 -8.39 -27.01
CA ALA A 260 -13.01 -8.35 -27.03
C ALA A 260 -12.39 -8.26 -25.63
N TRP A 261 -12.95 -8.97 -24.66
CA TRP A 261 -12.40 -9.13 -23.31
C TRP A 261 -11.98 -10.58 -23.08
N VAL A 262 -11.03 -10.79 -22.17
CA VAL A 262 -10.72 -12.12 -21.64
C VAL A 262 -11.82 -12.52 -20.65
N ASP A 263 -12.35 -13.73 -20.79
CA ASP A 263 -13.25 -14.37 -19.84
C ASP A 263 -12.55 -15.60 -19.21
N LYS A 264 -13.25 -16.27 -18.29
CA LYS A 264 -12.69 -17.38 -17.52
C LYS A 264 -12.30 -18.56 -18.40
N GLU A 265 -13.10 -18.82 -19.43
CA GLU A 265 -12.90 -19.90 -20.38
C GLU A 265 -11.66 -19.64 -21.23
N ILE A 266 -11.51 -18.41 -21.77
CA ILE A 266 -10.32 -18.01 -22.52
C ILE A 266 -9.07 -18.04 -21.64
N PHE A 267 -9.17 -17.57 -20.39
CA PHE A 267 -8.03 -17.56 -19.47
C PHE A 267 -7.61 -18.99 -19.07
N SER A 268 -8.57 -19.85 -18.72
CA SER A 268 -8.31 -21.26 -18.40
C SER A 268 -7.67 -21.99 -19.59
N ASP A 269 -8.19 -21.79 -20.80
CA ASP A 269 -7.60 -22.35 -22.02
C ASP A 269 -6.16 -21.88 -22.23
N TRP A 270 -5.89 -20.58 -22.05
CA TRP A 270 -4.54 -20.04 -22.11
C TRP A 270 -3.63 -20.64 -21.03
N PHE A 271 -4.11 -20.77 -19.80
CA PHE A 271 -3.33 -21.31 -18.69
C PHE A 271 -2.87 -22.75 -19.00
N HIS A 272 -3.80 -23.64 -19.37
CA HIS A 272 -3.50 -25.05 -19.58
C HIS A 272 -2.79 -25.36 -20.91
N HIS A 273 -3.09 -24.62 -21.98
CA HIS A 273 -2.60 -24.95 -23.32
C HIS A 273 -1.47 -24.04 -23.81
N ILE A 274 -1.24 -22.90 -23.17
CA ILE A 274 -0.16 -21.97 -23.55
C ILE A 274 0.81 -21.78 -22.39
N PHE A 275 0.35 -21.41 -21.21
CA PHE A 275 1.23 -21.10 -20.09
C PHE A 275 1.98 -22.33 -19.56
N VAL A 276 1.26 -23.36 -19.11
CA VAL A 276 1.85 -24.58 -18.53
C VAL A 276 2.85 -25.26 -19.49
N PRO A 277 2.52 -25.51 -20.77
CA PRO A 277 3.45 -26.13 -21.70
C PRO A 277 4.69 -25.27 -21.97
N SER A 278 4.51 -23.94 -22.12
CA SER A 278 5.62 -23.02 -22.38
C SER A 278 6.60 -22.96 -21.20
N VAL A 279 6.08 -22.94 -19.96
CA VAL A 279 6.91 -22.92 -18.75
C VAL A 279 7.70 -24.22 -18.59
N ARG A 280 7.07 -25.37 -18.81
CA ARG A 280 7.75 -26.67 -18.75
C ARG A 280 8.86 -26.78 -19.79
N GLU A 281 8.60 -26.33 -21.00
CA GLU A 281 9.60 -26.33 -22.06
C GLU A 281 10.78 -25.38 -21.74
N HIS A 282 10.50 -24.20 -21.18
CA HIS A 282 11.55 -23.30 -20.70
C HIS A 282 12.41 -23.96 -19.62
N PHE A 283 11.79 -24.55 -18.60
CA PHE A 283 12.50 -25.24 -17.51
C PHE A 283 13.38 -26.37 -18.03
N ARG A 284 12.87 -27.18 -18.96
CA ARG A 284 13.65 -28.21 -19.65
C ARG A 284 14.85 -27.62 -20.40
N THR A 285 14.66 -26.48 -21.06
CA THR A 285 15.72 -25.80 -21.83
C THR A 285 16.84 -25.26 -20.95
N ILE A 286 16.50 -24.73 -19.77
CA ILE A 286 17.49 -24.20 -18.81
C ILE A 286 18.01 -25.26 -17.82
N GLY A 287 17.63 -26.53 -17.99
CA GLY A 287 18.11 -27.64 -17.17
C GLY A 287 17.54 -27.71 -15.76
N LEU A 288 16.36 -27.12 -15.52
CA LEU A 288 15.64 -27.28 -14.25
C LEU A 288 14.99 -28.68 -14.18
N PRO A 289 14.97 -29.32 -13.00
CA PRO A 289 14.25 -30.58 -12.77
C PRO A 289 12.77 -30.52 -13.21
N GLU A 290 12.20 -31.63 -13.69
CA GLU A 290 10.81 -31.67 -14.17
C GLU A 290 9.77 -31.35 -13.08
N ASP A 291 10.11 -31.62 -11.82
CA ASP A 291 9.30 -31.33 -10.63
C ASP A 291 9.50 -29.88 -10.12
N SER A 292 10.34 -29.08 -10.76
CA SER A 292 10.59 -27.69 -10.40
C SER A 292 9.30 -26.89 -10.38
N LYS A 293 9.03 -26.22 -9.25
CA LYS A 293 7.80 -25.44 -9.10
C LYS A 293 7.81 -24.22 -10.00
N ALA A 294 6.66 -23.84 -10.53
CA ALA A 294 6.42 -22.55 -11.17
C ALA A 294 5.27 -21.82 -10.48
N VAL A 295 5.40 -20.51 -10.31
CA VAL A 295 4.37 -19.66 -9.68
C VAL A 295 3.92 -18.59 -10.64
N LEU A 296 2.63 -18.50 -10.91
CA LEU A 296 1.98 -17.44 -11.69
C LEU A 296 1.29 -16.46 -10.74
N LEU A 297 1.72 -15.20 -10.75
CA LEU A 297 1.08 -14.12 -10.01
C LEU A 297 0.07 -13.39 -10.89
N LEU A 298 -1.16 -13.25 -10.39
CA LEU A 298 -2.28 -12.61 -11.09
C LEU A 298 -3.01 -11.58 -10.22
N ASP A 299 -3.62 -10.57 -10.82
CA ASP A 299 -4.53 -9.68 -10.10
C ASP A 299 -5.87 -10.38 -9.79
N SER A 300 -6.68 -9.77 -8.92
CA SER A 300 -8.00 -10.31 -8.55
C SER A 300 -9.10 -10.06 -9.61
N SER A 301 -8.76 -10.01 -10.90
CA SER A 301 -9.71 -9.79 -12.00
C SER A 301 -10.79 -10.88 -12.04
N ARG A 302 -12.02 -10.49 -12.41
CA ARG A 302 -13.16 -11.41 -12.59
C ARG A 302 -12.98 -12.37 -13.77
N ALA A 303 -12.06 -12.05 -14.68
CA ALA A 303 -11.70 -12.92 -15.80
C ALA A 303 -10.92 -14.15 -15.34
N HIS A 304 -10.33 -14.13 -14.15
CA HIS A 304 -9.54 -15.24 -13.64
C HIS A 304 -10.43 -16.28 -12.93
N PRO A 305 -10.29 -17.58 -13.27
CA PRO A 305 -10.82 -18.68 -12.46
C PRO A 305 -10.22 -18.70 -11.05
N GLN A 306 -10.78 -19.52 -10.14
CA GLN A 306 -10.22 -19.63 -8.79
C GLN A 306 -8.84 -20.30 -8.80
N GLU A 307 -8.00 -20.05 -7.78
CA GLU A 307 -6.64 -20.62 -7.70
C GLU A 307 -6.66 -22.15 -7.83
N ALA A 308 -7.66 -22.81 -7.22
CA ALA A 308 -7.82 -24.26 -7.27
C ALA A 308 -8.04 -24.81 -8.69
N GLU A 309 -8.55 -23.99 -9.61
CA GLU A 309 -8.74 -24.34 -11.02
C GLU A 309 -7.48 -24.03 -11.86
N LEU A 310 -6.63 -23.10 -11.40
CA LEU A 310 -5.40 -22.66 -12.08
C LEU A 310 -4.16 -23.34 -11.47
N VAL A 311 -4.21 -24.67 -11.36
CA VAL A 311 -3.10 -25.51 -10.90
C VAL A 311 -2.85 -26.62 -11.91
N SER A 312 -1.57 -26.92 -12.16
CA SER A 312 -1.17 -28.09 -12.95
C SER A 312 0.10 -28.71 -12.37
N SER A 313 -0.07 -29.75 -11.55
CA SER A 313 1.02 -30.45 -10.86
C SER A 313 1.93 -29.47 -10.09
N ASN A 314 3.13 -29.18 -10.59
CA ASN A 314 4.13 -28.26 -10.05
C ASN A 314 3.93 -26.78 -10.44
N VAL A 315 2.89 -26.45 -11.21
CA VAL A 315 2.57 -25.08 -11.61
C VAL A 315 1.40 -24.55 -10.79
N PHE A 316 1.62 -23.46 -10.07
CA PHE A 316 0.67 -22.88 -9.12
C PHE A 316 0.35 -21.43 -9.47
N THR A 317 -0.83 -20.98 -9.07
CA THR A 317 -1.27 -19.59 -9.22
C THR A 317 -1.46 -18.96 -7.84
N ILE A 318 -1.05 -17.69 -7.70
CA ILE A 318 -1.23 -16.89 -6.50
C ILE A 318 -1.86 -15.56 -6.90
N PHE A 319 -2.96 -15.16 -6.25
CA PHE A 319 -3.56 -13.86 -6.46
C PHE A 319 -2.93 -12.77 -5.59
N LEU A 320 -2.64 -11.65 -6.23
CA LEU A 320 -2.39 -10.38 -5.59
C LEU A 320 -3.70 -9.88 -4.95
N PRO A 321 -3.67 -9.41 -3.68
CA PRO A 321 -4.82 -8.75 -3.08
C PRO A 321 -5.27 -7.56 -3.94
N ALA A 322 -6.58 -7.38 -4.13
CA ALA A 322 -7.13 -6.35 -5.02
C ALA A 322 -6.66 -4.92 -4.70
N SER A 323 -6.41 -4.60 -3.43
CA SER A 323 -5.87 -3.30 -2.99
C SER A 323 -4.39 -3.10 -3.32
N VAL A 324 -3.65 -4.19 -3.55
CA VAL A 324 -2.19 -4.23 -3.61
C VAL A 324 -1.67 -4.27 -5.04
N ALA A 325 -2.43 -4.81 -6.00
CA ALA A 325 -2.02 -4.97 -7.40
C ALA A 325 -1.39 -3.70 -7.98
N SER A 326 -2.08 -2.56 -7.89
CA SER A 326 -1.58 -1.27 -8.41
C SER A 326 -0.25 -0.79 -7.81
N LEU A 327 0.11 -1.27 -6.62
CA LEU A 327 1.32 -0.86 -5.92
C LEU A 327 2.53 -1.73 -6.28
N VAL A 328 2.32 -3.04 -6.52
CA VAL A 328 3.41 -4.03 -6.59
C VAL A 328 3.35 -5.00 -7.77
N GLN A 329 2.26 -5.07 -8.53
CA GLN A 329 2.12 -6.00 -9.67
C GLN A 329 3.19 -5.69 -10.73
N PRO A 330 4.10 -6.64 -11.04
CA PRO A 330 5.23 -6.39 -11.93
C PRO A 330 4.88 -5.85 -13.32
N MET A 331 3.84 -6.35 -13.99
CA MET A 331 3.43 -5.84 -15.31
C MET A 331 3.11 -4.34 -15.30
N GLU A 332 2.62 -3.82 -14.17
CA GLU A 332 2.34 -2.39 -13.96
C GLU A 332 3.57 -1.58 -13.51
N GLN A 333 4.68 -2.21 -13.13
CA GLN A 333 5.92 -1.55 -12.69
C GLN A 333 6.88 -1.22 -13.84
N GLY A 334 6.34 -0.70 -14.95
CA GLY A 334 7.11 -0.16 -16.08
C GLY A 334 7.17 -1.03 -17.33
N ILE A 335 6.85 -2.32 -17.24
CA ILE A 335 6.79 -3.22 -18.40
C ILE A 335 5.70 -2.75 -19.37
N TRP A 336 4.48 -2.48 -18.87
CA TRP A 336 3.39 -1.92 -19.67
C TRP A 336 3.77 -0.62 -20.38
N ARG A 337 4.45 0.29 -19.67
CA ARG A 337 4.89 1.57 -20.23
C ARG A 337 5.88 1.38 -21.38
N ASP A 338 6.84 0.48 -21.21
CA ASP A 338 7.85 0.19 -22.24
C ASP A 338 7.25 -0.54 -23.43
N PHE A 339 6.32 -1.49 -23.20
CA PHE A 339 5.51 -2.11 -24.24
C PHE A 339 4.78 -1.04 -25.08
N MET A 340 4.05 -0.13 -24.43
CA MET A 340 3.29 0.91 -25.13
C MET A 340 4.19 1.89 -25.89
N ARG A 341 5.36 2.23 -25.33
CA ARG A 341 6.37 3.04 -26.05
C ARG A 341 6.80 2.34 -27.33
N ASN A 342 7.15 1.05 -27.26
CA ASN A 342 7.59 0.28 -28.41
C ASN A 342 6.45 0.03 -29.43
N PHE A 343 5.19 -0.01 -28.98
CA PHE A 343 4.04 -0.16 -29.86
C PHE A 343 3.69 1.13 -30.61
N ILE A 344 3.75 2.28 -29.94
CA ILE A 344 3.44 3.59 -30.53
C ILE A 344 4.60 4.09 -31.41
N SER A 345 5.84 3.83 -31.00
CA SER A 345 7.06 4.29 -31.66
C SER A 345 8.02 3.11 -31.80
N PRO A 346 7.83 2.24 -32.80
CA PRO A 346 8.65 1.06 -32.96
C PRO A 346 10.11 1.44 -33.23
N PRO A 347 11.10 0.76 -32.59
CA PRO A 347 12.53 1.02 -32.78
C PRO A 347 12.98 0.92 -34.25
N THR A 348 12.29 0.09 -35.01
CA THR A 348 12.52 -0.12 -36.44
C THR A 348 11.22 0.18 -37.19
N PRO A 349 11.21 1.10 -38.18
CA PRO A 349 10.03 1.32 -39.01
C PRO A 349 9.69 0.02 -39.75
N LEU A 350 8.48 -0.52 -39.53
CA LEU A 350 7.95 -1.56 -40.40
C LEU A 350 7.89 -0.97 -41.82
N GLN A 351 8.58 -1.61 -42.77
CA GLN A 351 8.77 -1.08 -44.13
C GLN A 351 7.44 -0.87 -44.86
N GLY A 352 7.30 0.31 -45.47
CA GLY A 352 6.38 0.56 -46.59
C GLY A 352 5.22 1.53 -46.29
N PRO A 353 4.76 2.32 -47.29
CA PRO A 353 3.59 3.17 -47.17
C PRO A 353 2.33 2.30 -47.15
N HIS A 354 1.96 1.78 -45.98
CA HIS A 354 0.73 1.02 -45.84
C HIS A 354 -0.46 1.97 -45.86
N ALA A 355 -1.16 2.01 -46.99
CA ALA A 355 -2.32 2.85 -47.24
C ALA A 355 -3.57 2.54 -46.37
N ARG A 356 -3.46 1.77 -45.28
CA ARG A 356 -4.43 1.62 -44.17
C ARG A 356 -3.87 0.65 -43.12
N TYR A 357 -3.50 1.15 -41.94
CA TYR A 357 -3.17 0.33 -40.77
C TYR A 357 -4.36 -0.57 -40.41
N ASN A 358 -4.15 -1.89 -40.42
CA ASN A 358 -5.16 -2.91 -40.22
C ASN A 358 -4.81 -3.83 -39.02
N MET A 359 -5.71 -4.76 -38.68
CA MET A 359 -5.54 -5.61 -37.49
C MET A 359 -4.30 -6.52 -37.56
N ASN A 360 -3.89 -6.92 -38.76
CA ASN A 360 -2.67 -7.68 -38.96
C ASN A 360 -1.46 -6.84 -38.53
N ASP A 361 -1.35 -5.61 -39.03
CA ASP A 361 -0.28 -4.67 -38.69
C ASP A 361 -0.23 -4.42 -37.17
N ALA A 362 -1.40 -4.30 -36.54
CA ALA A 362 -1.51 -4.17 -35.08
C ALA A 362 -0.98 -5.40 -34.32
N ILE A 363 -1.29 -6.61 -34.78
CA ILE A 363 -0.80 -7.85 -34.16
C ILE A 363 0.71 -7.99 -34.30
N PHE A 364 1.26 -7.73 -35.49
CA PHE A 364 2.71 -7.79 -35.70
C PHE A 364 3.44 -6.70 -34.91
N SER A 365 2.91 -5.47 -34.89
CA SER A 365 3.45 -4.37 -34.09
C SER A 365 3.42 -4.68 -32.59
N MET A 366 2.35 -5.30 -32.10
CA MET A 366 2.24 -5.75 -30.71
C MET A 366 3.28 -6.82 -30.37
N ALA A 367 3.42 -7.85 -31.21
CA ALA A 367 4.41 -8.89 -30.98
C ALA A 367 5.84 -8.33 -30.98
N HIS A 368 6.14 -7.44 -31.93
CA HIS A 368 7.42 -6.75 -31.99
C HIS A 368 7.66 -5.90 -30.74
N ALA A 369 6.66 -5.13 -30.31
CA ALA A 369 6.75 -4.27 -29.13
C ALA A 369 7.04 -5.06 -27.85
N TRP A 370 6.40 -6.22 -27.68
CA TRP A 370 6.62 -7.14 -26.57
C TRP A 370 8.04 -7.73 -26.55
N ASN A 371 8.52 -8.18 -27.72
CA ASN A 371 9.85 -8.76 -27.85
C ASN A 371 10.96 -7.70 -27.68
N ALA A 372 10.69 -6.44 -28.01
CA ALA A 372 11.66 -5.34 -27.90
C ALA A 372 11.91 -4.84 -26.47
N ILE A 373 11.14 -5.29 -25.46
CA ILE A 373 11.36 -4.87 -24.07
C ILE A 373 12.69 -5.47 -23.58
N PRO A 374 13.61 -4.71 -22.96
CA PRO A 374 14.85 -5.29 -22.42
C PRO A 374 14.62 -6.13 -21.14
N SER A 375 15.38 -7.20 -20.93
CA SER A 375 15.24 -8.08 -19.74
C SER A 375 15.47 -7.36 -18.41
N HIS A 376 16.30 -6.30 -18.39
CA HIS A 376 16.49 -5.50 -17.17
C HIS A 376 15.21 -4.75 -16.73
N VAL A 377 14.28 -4.45 -17.66
CA VAL A 377 12.99 -3.82 -17.33
C VAL A 377 12.14 -4.81 -16.52
N PHE A 378 12.14 -6.08 -16.91
CA PHE A 378 11.48 -7.14 -16.15
C PHE A 378 12.08 -7.25 -14.75
N ARG A 379 13.39 -7.46 -14.62
CA ARG A 379 14.05 -7.54 -13.28
C ARG A 379 13.73 -6.34 -12.38
N ARG A 380 13.76 -5.13 -12.95
CA ARG A 380 13.44 -3.89 -12.22
C ARG A 380 11.99 -3.83 -11.76
N ALA A 381 11.06 -4.35 -12.55
CA ALA A 381 9.64 -4.35 -12.23
C ALA A 381 9.33 -5.14 -10.95
N TRP A 382 10.13 -6.17 -10.64
CA TRP A 382 9.99 -6.97 -9.43
C TRP A 382 10.53 -6.31 -8.16
N ARG A 383 11.25 -5.18 -8.27
CA ARG A 383 11.96 -4.54 -7.14
C ARG A 383 11.07 -4.29 -5.92
N LYS A 384 9.80 -3.92 -6.12
CA LYS A 384 8.88 -3.64 -5.00
C LYS A 384 8.41 -4.92 -4.30
N LEU A 385 8.05 -5.94 -5.08
CA LEU A 385 7.54 -7.20 -4.58
C LEU A 385 8.66 -8.09 -4.02
N TRP A 386 9.70 -8.30 -4.81
CA TRP A 386 10.80 -9.23 -4.55
C TRP A 386 12.16 -8.62 -4.95
N PRO A 387 12.78 -7.79 -4.07
CA PRO A 387 13.98 -7.01 -4.40
C PRO A 387 15.20 -7.83 -4.83
N SER A 388 15.34 -9.08 -4.37
CA SER A 388 16.48 -9.94 -4.67
C SER A 388 16.58 -10.31 -6.16
N VAL A 389 15.49 -10.22 -6.92
CA VAL A 389 15.47 -10.45 -8.37
C VAL A 389 16.44 -9.52 -9.11
N VAL A 390 16.62 -8.29 -8.62
CA VAL A 390 17.49 -7.29 -9.26
C VAL A 390 18.96 -7.73 -9.26
N PHE A 391 19.37 -8.53 -8.27
CA PHE A 391 20.75 -8.95 -8.06
C PHE A 391 21.07 -10.35 -8.62
N ALA A 392 20.11 -10.98 -9.32
CA ALA A 392 20.18 -12.38 -9.68
C ALA A 392 21.15 -12.77 -10.81
N GLU A 393 21.97 -11.85 -11.35
CA GLU A 393 23.35 -12.15 -11.83
C GLU A 393 24.08 -10.97 -12.52
N GLY A 394 25.39 -10.90 -12.26
CA GLY A 394 26.45 -10.73 -13.27
C GLY A 394 26.76 -9.33 -13.81
N SER A 395 27.80 -8.71 -13.23
CA SER A 395 28.68 -7.68 -13.82
C SER A 395 28.44 -7.38 -15.32
N SER A 396 27.68 -6.33 -15.61
CA SER A 396 27.77 -5.60 -16.88
C SER A 396 27.77 -4.11 -16.53
N SER A 397 28.91 -3.49 -16.79
CA SER A 397 29.27 -2.10 -16.53
C SER A 397 28.39 -1.13 -17.30
N GLU A 398 27.18 -0.85 -16.84
CA GLU A 398 26.36 0.28 -17.34
C GLU A 398 25.58 1.01 -16.22
N GLU A 399 25.86 0.74 -14.93
CA GLU A 399 25.11 1.34 -13.82
C GLU A 399 25.59 2.73 -13.32
N GLU A 400 26.57 3.37 -13.96
CA GLU A 400 27.17 4.60 -13.39
C GLU A 400 26.59 5.96 -13.86
N VAL A 401 25.58 6.04 -14.73
CA VAL A 401 25.21 7.36 -15.32
C VAL A 401 23.96 8.05 -14.72
N GLU A 402 23.17 7.43 -13.84
CA GLU A 402 21.94 8.08 -13.32
C GLU A 402 21.79 8.11 -11.79
N ALA A 403 22.86 7.89 -11.03
CA ALA A 403 22.83 7.93 -9.55
C ALA A 403 23.19 9.30 -8.92
N GLU A 404 23.34 10.37 -9.71
CA GLU A 404 23.62 11.72 -9.19
C GLU A 404 22.46 12.70 -9.39
N HIS A 405 21.36 12.51 -8.65
CA HIS A 405 20.53 13.63 -8.15
C HIS A 405 19.45 13.14 -7.19
N PHE A 406 19.80 12.83 -5.94
CA PHE A 406 18.89 12.99 -4.78
C PHE A 406 19.69 12.77 -3.48
N GLN A 407 20.48 13.78 -3.08
CA GLN A 407 20.91 13.88 -1.68
C GLN A 407 19.72 14.33 -0.83
N ALA A 408 19.04 13.37 -0.22
CA ALA A 408 18.13 13.66 0.89
C ALA A 408 18.97 13.94 2.15
N LYS A 409 19.02 15.20 2.58
CA LYS A 409 19.55 15.58 3.90
C LYS A 409 18.60 15.08 5.01
N PRO A 410 19.12 14.53 6.12
CA PRO A 410 18.30 14.08 7.23
C PRO A 410 18.01 15.23 8.19
N HIS A 411 16.79 15.77 8.17
CA HIS A 411 16.28 16.57 9.28
C HIS A 411 14.80 16.25 9.49
N ASN A 412 14.49 15.35 10.43
CA ASN A 412 13.14 15.21 11.01
C ASN A 412 13.20 14.43 12.33
N THR A 413 13.69 15.06 13.40
CA THR A 413 13.49 14.59 14.77
C THR A 413 13.06 15.70 15.74
N SER A 414 12.84 16.93 15.26
CA SER A 414 12.66 18.09 16.15
C SER A 414 11.25 18.29 16.72
N PHE A 415 10.21 17.61 16.22
CA PHE A 415 8.83 17.97 16.56
C PHE A 415 8.32 17.35 17.88
N ALA A 416 8.73 16.12 18.20
CA ALA A 416 8.36 15.48 19.47
C ALA A 416 8.91 16.26 20.69
N HIS A 417 10.13 16.81 20.54
CA HIS A 417 10.84 17.58 21.57
C HIS A 417 10.20 18.95 21.88
N ILE A 418 9.41 19.51 20.95
CA ILE A 418 8.74 20.82 21.13
C ILE A 418 7.50 20.69 22.04
N LEU A 419 6.84 19.53 22.04
CA LEU A 419 5.70 19.25 22.91
C LEU A 419 6.13 18.98 24.37
N GLU A 420 7.33 18.45 24.58
CA GLU A 420 7.92 18.26 25.92
C GLU A 420 8.19 19.60 26.61
N LEU A 421 8.75 20.58 25.90
CA LEU A 421 9.03 21.92 26.44
C LEU A 421 7.78 22.68 26.93
N VAL A 422 6.59 22.35 26.40
CA VAL A 422 5.32 22.95 26.83
C VAL A 422 4.77 22.28 28.09
N LYS A 423 5.06 20.98 28.31
CA LYS A 423 4.65 20.26 29.52
C LYS A 423 5.53 20.61 30.72
N GLU A 424 6.82 20.88 30.50
CA GLU A 424 7.77 21.19 31.57
C GLU A 424 7.68 22.63 32.11
N GLY A 425 7.10 23.58 31.36
CA GLY A 425 6.98 24.98 31.77
C GLY A 425 5.86 25.29 32.77
N SER A 426 5.06 24.30 33.19
CA SER A 426 3.89 24.51 34.07
C SER A 426 4.14 24.17 35.55
N SER A 427 5.38 23.90 35.97
CA SER A 427 5.69 23.59 37.36
C SER A 427 6.73 24.57 37.93
N CYS A 428 6.25 25.58 38.66
CA CYS A 428 6.98 26.12 39.80
C CYS A 428 6.03 26.66 40.88
N PRO A 429 6.43 26.63 42.16
CA PRO A 429 5.52 26.43 43.29
C PRO A 429 5.32 27.69 44.14
N GLY A 430 4.13 27.84 44.72
CA GLY A 430 3.82 28.88 45.70
C GLY A 430 2.85 28.37 46.76
N GLN A 431 3.35 28.22 47.99
CA GLN A 431 2.61 27.87 49.20
C GLN A 431 1.45 28.86 49.45
N LEU A 432 0.28 28.36 49.91
CA LEU A 432 -0.25 28.65 51.25
C LEU A 432 -1.66 28.03 51.46
N ARG A 433 -1.72 27.14 52.45
CA ARG A 433 -2.67 27.14 53.58
C ARG A 433 -4.18 26.91 53.31
N GLN A 434 -4.56 25.69 53.71
CA GLN A 434 -5.83 25.28 54.30
C GLN A 434 -6.51 26.37 55.16
N ARG A 435 -7.80 26.63 54.92
CA ARG A 435 -8.75 27.06 55.96
C ARG A 435 -10.17 26.59 55.63
N GLN A 436 -10.75 25.89 56.59
CA GLN A 436 -12.18 25.58 56.72
C GLN A 436 -12.98 26.86 57.04
N ALA A 437 -14.23 26.92 56.57
CA ALA A 437 -15.42 27.50 57.22
C ALA A 437 -16.62 27.23 56.28
N ALA A 438 -17.55 26.34 56.61
CA ALA A 438 -18.70 26.49 57.52
C ALA A 438 -19.97 26.90 56.75
N GLY A 439 -21.05 26.16 56.99
CA GLY A 439 -22.25 26.17 56.17
C GLY A 439 -23.24 27.30 56.44
N TRP A 440 -24.21 27.40 55.53
CA TRP A 440 -25.64 27.68 55.70
C TRP A 440 -26.29 27.13 54.41
N GLY A 441 -27.36 26.34 54.38
CA GLY A 441 -28.43 26.15 55.34
C GLY A 441 -29.76 26.60 54.70
N VAL A 442 -30.67 25.62 54.51
CA VAL A 442 -32.14 25.73 54.61
C VAL A 442 -33.00 25.61 53.33
N ALA A 443 -33.77 24.50 53.33
CA ALA A 443 -35.16 24.21 52.94
C ALA A 443 -35.62 24.25 51.46
N GLY A 444 -36.46 23.33 50.98
CA GLY A 444 -37.09 22.18 51.66
C GLY A 444 -38.21 21.48 50.86
N ARG A 445 -38.70 20.38 51.45
CA ARG A 445 -40.01 19.67 51.36
C ARG A 445 -40.37 18.92 50.05
N GLU A 446 -40.47 17.59 50.09
CA GLU A 446 -41.64 16.71 50.42
C GLU A 446 -42.53 16.46 49.18
N ALA A 447 -43.14 15.30 48.88
CA ALA A 447 -43.08 13.92 49.36
C ALA A 447 -43.96 13.04 48.40
N GLU A 448 -43.79 11.71 48.49
CA GLU A 448 -44.69 10.59 48.12
C GLU A 448 -45.11 10.37 46.64
N GLY A 449 -45.22 9.15 46.09
CA GLY A 449 -45.10 7.80 46.62
C GLY A 449 -45.35 6.74 45.51
N GLY A 450 -44.95 5.48 45.75
CA GLY A 450 -45.37 4.30 44.97
C GLY A 450 -44.26 3.32 44.54
N GLN A 451 -44.18 2.17 45.22
CA GLN A 451 -43.46 0.93 44.86
C GLN A 451 -44.36 -0.28 45.25
N PRO A 452 -44.09 -1.54 44.83
CA PRO A 452 -43.64 -2.12 43.55
C PRO A 452 -44.52 -3.38 43.18
N PRO A 453 -44.12 -4.45 42.42
CA PRO A 453 -42.95 -5.33 42.66
C PRO A 453 -42.17 -5.94 41.44
N ALA A 454 -40.91 -6.27 41.75
CA ALA A 454 -40.11 -7.45 41.37
C ALA A 454 -39.69 -7.73 39.91
N ALA A 455 -38.37 -7.64 39.67
CA ALA A 455 -37.59 -8.72 39.04
C ALA A 455 -36.09 -8.60 39.39
N THR A 456 -35.52 -9.74 39.73
CA THR A 456 -34.22 -10.05 40.33
C THR A 456 -33.01 -9.69 39.44
N LEU A 457 -32.00 -9.04 40.01
CA LEU A 457 -30.65 -8.92 39.43
C LEU A 457 -29.78 -10.10 39.89
N PRO A 458 -28.96 -10.70 39.01
CA PRO A 458 -27.78 -11.45 39.43
C PRO A 458 -26.48 -10.68 39.18
N ALA A 459 -25.75 -10.50 40.28
CA ALA A 459 -24.31 -10.64 40.48
C ALA A 459 -23.31 -9.98 39.50
N GLU A 460 -22.60 -8.99 40.06
CA GLU A 460 -21.28 -8.55 39.61
C GLU A 460 -20.28 -9.72 39.53
N VAL A 461 -19.56 -9.81 38.40
CA VAL A 461 -18.33 -10.60 38.31
C VAL A 461 -17.15 -9.63 38.39
N VAL A 462 -16.49 -9.67 39.54
CA VAL A 462 -15.22 -9.02 39.85
C VAL A 462 -14.12 -9.64 38.98
N TRP A 463 -13.38 -8.84 38.21
CA TRP A 463 -12.16 -9.29 37.54
C TRP A 463 -10.98 -9.14 38.51
N GLY A 464 -10.70 -10.21 39.26
CA GLY A 464 -9.50 -10.32 40.08
C GLY A 464 -8.24 -10.43 39.22
N SER A 465 -7.26 -9.58 39.50
CA SER A 465 -5.90 -9.70 39.00
C SER A 465 -5.19 -10.79 39.81
N GLU A 466 -5.02 -11.99 39.23
CA GLU A 466 -4.19 -13.04 39.82
C GLU A 466 -2.81 -13.09 39.15
N LYS A 467 -1.80 -13.09 40.02
CA LYS A 467 -0.38 -13.21 39.71
C LYS A 467 -0.06 -14.61 39.20
N THR A 468 0.68 -14.69 38.10
CA THR A 468 1.36 -15.90 37.63
C THR A 468 2.30 -16.47 38.71
N PRO A 469 2.23 -17.77 39.04
CA PRO A 469 3.31 -18.44 39.75
C PRO A 469 4.39 -18.88 38.76
N LYS A 470 5.66 -18.70 39.15
CA LYS A 470 6.81 -19.35 38.53
C LYS A 470 6.68 -20.87 38.71
N ALA A 471 6.82 -21.63 37.62
CA ALA A 471 7.08 -23.06 37.67
C ALA A 471 8.29 -23.37 36.78
N ASP A 472 9.17 -24.18 37.34
CA ASP A 472 10.47 -24.59 36.83
C ASP A 472 10.39 -25.43 35.55
N GLN A 473 11.47 -25.39 34.77
CA GLN A 473 11.71 -26.24 33.61
C GLN A 473 11.94 -27.68 34.04
N ASP A 474 11.15 -28.62 33.50
CA ASP A 474 11.65 -29.85 32.87
C ASP A 474 10.47 -30.64 32.26
N GLY A 475 10.60 -31.07 31.01
CA GLY A 475 9.66 -32.00 30.36
C GLY A 475 9.33 -31.63 28.91
N GLY A 476 9.88 -32.39 27.96
CA GLY A 476 9.59 -32.25 26.53
C GLY A 476 8.13 -32.56 26.20
N GLY A 477 7.39 -31.54 25.75
CA GLY A 477 6.07 -31.65 25.14
C GLY A 477 6.09 -31.06 23.73
N ASP A 478 5.39 -31.70 22.80
CA ASP A 478 5.29 -31.29 21.39
C ASP A 478 4.68 -29.87 21.29
N PRO A 479 5.30 -28.90 20.60
CA PRO A 479 4.85 -27.51 20.56
C PRO A 479 3.45 -27.29 19.95
N GLY A 480 2.84 -28.31 19.33
CA GLY A 480 1.58 -28.21 18.59
C GLY A 480 0.31 -28.26 19.43
N GLU A 481 0.28 -28.99 20.55
CA GLU A 481 -0.96 -29.25 21.30
C GLU A 481 -1.45 -28.04 22.09
N GLY A 482 -0.52 -27.22 22.61
CA GLY A 482 -0.86 -26.02 23.39
C GLY A 482 -1.50 -24.90 22.55
N GLU A 483 -1.12 -24.77 21.29
CA GLU A 483 -1.71 -23.78 20.38
C GLU A 483 -3.12 -24.21 19.93
N GLU A 484 -3.35 -25.48 19.63
CA GLU A 484 -4.68 -25.93 19.19
C GLU A 484 -5.73 -25.77 20.30
N ALA A 485 -5.36 -26.06 21.54
CA ALA A 485 -6.20 -25.79 22.71
C ALA A 485 -6.54 -24.30 22.85
N ALA A 486 -5.57 -23.41 22.62
CA ALA A 486 -5.78 -21.97 22.67
C ALA A 486 -6.74 -21.45 21.57
N TRP A 487 -6.66 -22.02 20.36
CA TRP A 487 -7.58 -21.68 19.26
C TRP A 487 -9.01 -22.14 19.52
N GLU A 488 -9.19 -23.32 20.11
CA GLU A 488 -10.52 -23.80 20.48
C GLU A 488 -11.12 -22.96 21.62
N GLN A 489 -10.30 -22.56 22.59
CA GLN A 489 -10.72 -21.67 23.67
C GLN A 489 -11.10 -20.28 23.15
N ALA A 490 -10.35 -19.73 22.19
CA ALA A 490 -10.69 -18.50 21.49
C ALA A 490 -12.01 -18.62 20.68
N ALA A 491 -12.25 -19.78 20.06
CA ALA A 491 -13.50 -20.04 19.35
C ALA A 491 -14.72 -20.06 20.29
N VAL A 492 -14.58 -20.68 21.46
CA VAL A 492 -15.62 -20.69 22.51
C VAL A 492 -15.90 -19.28 23.04
N ALA A 493 -14.85 -18.48 23.25
CA ALA A 493 -14.99 -17.07 23.65
C ALA A 493 -15.72 -16.23 22.59
N PHE A 494 -15.38 -16.42 21.31
CA PHE A 494 -16.05 -15.72 20.20
C PHE A 494 -17.53 -16.07 20.12
N ASP A 495 -17.86 -17.35 20.30
CA ASP A 495 -19.25 -17.83 20.32
C ASP A 495 -20.03 -17.26 21.53
N ALA A 496 -19.39 -17.08 22.68
CA ALA A 496 -20.00 -16.44 23.84
C ALA A 496 -20.30 -14.95 23.61
N VAL A 497 -19.37 -14.21 22.98
CA VAL A 497 -19.56 -12.79 22.62
C VAL A 497 -20.69 -12.63 21.60
N LEU A 498 -20.75 -13.51 20.59
CA LEU A 498 -21.82 -13.47 19.60
C LEU A 498 -23.20 -13.72 20.24
N ARG A 499 -23.31 -14.75 21.10
CA ARG A 499 -24.57 -15.04 21.81
C ARG A 499 -24.98 -13.93 22.77
N PHE A 500 -24.01 -13.25 23.38
CA PHE A 500 -24.28 -12.07 24.20
C PHE A 500 -24.85 -10.94 23.33
N ALA A 501 -24.18 -10.60 22.23
CA ALA A 501 -24.63 -9.55 21.32
C ALA A 501 -26.02 -9.84 20.71
N GLU A 502 -26.33 -11.10 20.41
CA GLU A 502 -27.65 -11.52 19.90
C GLU A 502 -28.80 -11.37 20.92
N ARG A 503 -28.49 -11.32 22.22
CA ARG A 503 -29.48 -11.23 23.30
C ARG A 503 -29.64 -9.83 23.89
N GLN A 504 -28.75 -8.91 23.53
CA GLN A 504 -28.74 -7.56 24.09
C GLN A 504 -29.39 -6.56 23.11
N PRO A 505 -30.39 -5.76 23.56
CA PRO A 505 -31.10 -4.82 22.71
C PRO A 505 -30.24 -3.62 22.28
N CYS A 506 -29.04 -3.45 22.85
CA CYS A 506 -28.10 -2.39 22.49
C CYS A 506 -27.28 -2.67 21.23
N PHE A 507 -27.31 -3.89 20.68
CA PHE A 507 -26.64 -4.19 19.42
C PHE A 507 -27.64 -4.14 18.26
N SER A 508 -27.30 -3.38 17.23
CA SER A 508 -28.06 -3.34 15.99
C SER A 508 -27.91 -4.64 15.19
N ALA A 509 -28.88 -4.94 14.33
CA ALA A 509 -28.82 -6.08 13.42
C ALA A 509 -27.56 -6.06 12.52
N GLN A 510 -27.05 -4.86 12.21
CA GLN A 510 -25.83 -4.66 11.44
C GLN A 510 -24.58 -5.06 12.22
N GLU A 511 -24.46 -4.67 13.50
CA GLU A 511 -23.33 -5.02 14.36
C GLU A 511 -23.29 -6.52 14.66
N VAL A 512 -24.46 -7.13 14.91
CA VAL A 512 -24.56 -8.60 15.05
C VAL A 512 -24.17 -9.29 13.74
N GLY A 513 -24.56 -8.73 12.58
CA GLY A 513 -24.13 -9.21 11.27
C GLY A 513 -22.61 -9.16 11.06
N GLN A 514 -21.95 -8.09 11.50
CA GLN A 514 -20.49 -7.95 11.45
C GLN A 514 -19.78 -8.97 12.35
N LEU A 515 -20.30 -9.21 13.56
CA LEU A 515 -19.77 -10.24 14.46
C LEU A 515 -19.90 -11.65 13.86
N ARG A 516 -21.00 -11.96 13.16
CA ARG A 516 -21.15 -13.23 12.42
C ARG A 516 -20.13 -13.36 11.29
N ALA A 517 -19.86 -12.28 10.56
CA ALA A 517 -18.86 -12.28 9.49
C ALA A 517 -17.45 -12.50 10.05
N LEU A 518 -17.08 -11.83 11.14
CA LEU A 518 -15.79 -12.03 11.81
C LEU A 518 -15.63 -13.46 12.34
N ARG A 519 -16.69 -14.06 12.90
CA ARG A 519 -16.71 -15.46 13.32
C ARG A 519 -16.44 -16.41 12.14
N ALA A 520 -17.04 -16.14 10.98
CA ALA A 520 -16.84 -16.96 9.78
C ALA A 520 -15.38 -16.89 9.29
N VAL A 521 -14.79 -15.70 9.29
CA VAL A 521 -13.36 -15.50 8.95
C VAL A 521 -12.46 -16.23 9.96
N PHE A 522 -12.73 -16.09 11.25
CA PHE A 522 -11.97 -16.77 12.31
C PHE A 522 -12.01 -18.31 12.17
N ARG A 523 -13.20 -18.89 11.95
CA ARG A 523 -13.36 -20.34 11.74
C ARG A 523 -12.69 -20.81 10.45
N SER A 524 -12.73 -20.02 9.38
CA SER A 524 -12.01 -20.31 8.13
C SER A 524 -10.50 -20.35 8.33
N GLN A 525 -9.93 -19.38 9.07
CA GLN A 525 -8.50 -19.37 9.42
C GLN A 525 -8.11 -20.56 10.32
N GLN A 526 -8.96 -20.93 11.28
CA GLN A 526 -8.76 -22.11 12.12
C GLN A 526 -8.74 -23.41 11.30
N GLN A 527 -9.67 -23.56 10.33
CA GLN A 527 -9.72 -24.71 9.43
C GLN A 527 -8.50 -24.79 8.50
N VAL A 528 -8.07 -23.66 7.92
CA VAL A 528 -6.86 -23.59 7.09
C VAL A 528 -5.62 -24.00 7.88
N ARG A 529 -5.55 -23.67 9.17
CA ARG A 529 -4.45 -24.10 10.05
C ARG A 529 -4.50 -25.59 10.38
N ARG A 530 -5.67 -26.13 10.73
CA ARG A 530 -5.85 -27.59 10.91
C ARG A 530 -5.48 -28.36 9.65
N TRP A 531 -5.80 -27.82 8.48
CA TRP A 531 -5.44 -28.39 7.19
C TRP A 531 -3.91 -28.38 6.96
N ARG A 532 -3.21 -27.28 7.30
CA ARG A 532 -1.73 -27.23 7.31
C ARG A 532 -1.10 -28.22 8.29
N GLY A 533 -1.67 -28.38 9.48
CA GLY A 533 -1.21 -29.34 10.49
C GLY A 533 -1.38 -30.79 10.03
N ALA A 534 -2.54 -31.12 9.44
CA ALA A 534 -2.80 -32.44 8.88
C ALA A 534 -1.88 -32.77 7.69
N LEU A 535 -1.59 -31.80 6.82
CA LEU A 535 -0.61 -31.94 5.73
C LEU A 535 0.81 -32.17 6.28
N GLY A 536 1.21 -31.44 7.32
CA GLY A 536 2.50 -31.64 7.99
C GLY A 536 2.63 -33.03 8.66
N ALA A 537 1.54 -33.56 9.21
CA ALA A 537 1.50 -34.89 9.80
C ALA A 537 1.55 -36.01 8.74
N VAL A 538 0.87 -35.85 7.60
CA VAL A 538 0.95 -36.79 6.46
C VAL A 538 2.37 -36.89 5.90
N VAL A 539 3.06 -35.75 5.76
CA VAL A 539 4.46 -35.69 5.31
C VAL A 539 5.42 -36.32 6.32
N LYS A 540 5.14 -36.20 7.62
CA LYS A 540 5.95 -36.82 8.69
C LYS A 540 5.76 -38.34 8.74
N VAL A 541 4.59 -38.85 8.38
CA VAL A 541 4.31 -40.30 8.26
C VAL A 541 5.01 -40.90 7.03
N GLU A 542 5.09 -40.18 5.92
CA GLU A 542 5.88 -40.59 4.74
C GLU A 542 7.40 -40.56 5.04
N ALA A 543 7.89 -39.55 5.78
CA ALA A 543 9.29 -39.46 6.18
C ALA A 543 9.72 -40.52 7.22
N LEU A 544 8.78 -41.09 8.00
CA LEU A 544 9.05 -42.18 8.95
C LEU A 544 8.98 -43.58 8.31
N GLN A 545 8.43 -43.71 7.10
CA GLN A 545 8.46 -44.95 6.31
C GLN A 545 9.80 -45.17 5.60
N GLU A 546 10.64 -44.14 5.46
CA GLU A 546 12.02 -44.27 4.98
C GLU A 546 13.00 -44.21 6.17
N GLY A 547 13.10 -45.31 6.91
CA GLY A 547 14.13 -45.50 7.93
C GLY A 547 15.52 -45.76 7.34
N PRO A 548 16.62 -45.32 8.01
CA PRO A 548 17.98 -45.45 7.48
C PRO A 548 18.51 -46.89 7.61
N GLY A 549 18.83 -47.49 6.46
CA GLY A 549 19.59 -48.75 6.38
C GLY A 549 21.01 -48.56 6.94
N GLY A 550 21.37 -49.42 7.89
CA GLY A 550 22.68 -49.42 8.54
C GLY A 550 23.83 -49.79 7.60
N CYS A 551 25.01 -49.25 7.88
CA CYS A 551 26.28 -49.81 7.46
C CYS A 551 27.26 -49.75 8.63
N GLY A 552 27.67 -50.93 9.09
CA GLY A 552 28.65 -51.12 10.15
C GLY A 552 30.07 -50.81 9.68
N ALA A 553 30.87 -50.28 10.61
CA ALA A 553 32.29 -50.09 10.45
C ALA A 553 33.04 -51.41 10.70
N THR A 554 33.92 -51.81 9.78
CA THR A 554 34.97 -52.80 10.03
C THR A 554 36.34 -52.14 9.99
N ALA A 555 37.16 -52.50 10.97
CA ALA A 555 38.45 -51.91 11.30
C ALA A 555 39.60 -52.39 10.40
N HIS A 556 40.60 -51.53 10.25
CA HIS A 556 41.88 -51.79 9.59
C HIS A 556 42.80 -52.74 10.39
N SER A 557 43.50 -53.63 9.69
CA SER A 557 44.94 -53.97 9.89
C SER A 557 45.49 -54.87 8.75
N PRO A 558 46.82 -54.96 8.56
CA PRO A 558 47.44 -54.76 7.25
C PRO A 558 47.93 -56.03 6.48
N LEU A 559 48.21 -55.79 5.19
CA LEU A 559 49.02 -56.52 4.19
C LEU A 559 50.06 -57.55 4.72
N PRO A 560 50.35 -58.64 3.98
CA PRO A 560 51.31 -58.53 2.86
C PRO A 560 51.01 -59.36 1.58
N CYS A 561 51.69 -58.94 0.53
CA CYS A 561 51.77 -59.49 -0.83
C CYS A 561 52.16 -60.98 -0.90
N SER A 562 51.62 -61.71 -1.90
CA SER A 562 52.40 -62.46 -2.90
C SER A 562 51.49 -63.27 -3.86
N SER A 563 51.80 -63.14 -5.16
CA SER A 563 51.71 -64.12 -6.28
C SER A 563 50.76 -65.32 -6.24
N THR A 564 50.02 -65.51 -7.35
CA THR A 564 49.95 -66.67 -8.28
C THR A 564 48.54 -66.69 -8.90
N ALA A 565 48.36 -66.42 -10.19
CA ALA A 565 48.34 -67.41 -11.29
C ALA A 565 47.28 -68.51 -11.10
N GLY A 566 46.35 -68.63 -12.06
CA GLY A 566 45.52 -69.83 -12.23
C GLY A 566 44.12 -69.57 -12.75
N ASP A 567 43.89 -69.95 -14.00
CA ASP A 567 42.61 -70.03 -14.71
C ASP A 567 41.54 -70.88 -13.99
N ASN A 568 40.27 -70.44 -14.08
CA ASN A 568 39.18 -71.15 -14.78
C ASN A 568 37.87 -70.34 -14.71
#